data_AF-A0A420Z8H0-F1
#
_entry.id   AF-A0A420Z8H0-F1
#
_cell.length_a   1.000
_cell.length_b   1.000
_cell.length_c   1.000
_cell.angle_alpha   90.00
_cell.angle_beta   90.00
_cell.angle_gamma   90.00
#
_symmetry.space_group_name_H-M   'P 1'
#
loop_
_entity.id
_entity.type
_entity.pdbx_description
1 polymer ?
#
loop_
_entity_poly.entity_id
_entity_poly.type
_entity_poly.pdbx_seq_one_letter_code
_entity_poly.pdbx_strand_id
1 'polypeptide(L)'
;MEELSITKSGEIYELEAINTVLAEKSLAHFVKQAWEQVEPETQLIWGWHLDAICDHLQAISAGQISRLIINVPPRHTKSLSVSVMWPCWEWISRPGIKWLFSSYAHDLSLRDSAKCRRLILSDWYQGRWGDRFSITSDQNQKVRFENNHAGYRLASSVRGQNTGEGGDRIVCLPYDTLVVTSCGDIEIGDIVDNRLDVSVLSFNHELGVEEYAEIEEYKKNPARDLLEIELEDGSTLTCTEDHEIYVDGKGYVRAIDLEIDDGVFVQD
;
A
#
# COMPACT_ATOMS: atom_id res chain seq x y z
N MET A 1 34.81 26.26 8.04
CA MET A 1 34.73 25.62 9.36
C MET A 1 33.83 24.43 9.19
N GLU A 2 34.39 23.25 9.00
CA GLU A 2 33.64 21.99 9.03
C GLU A 2 33.47 21.59 10.49
N GLU A 3 32.23 21.57 10.97
CA GLU A 3 31.89 20.94 12.24
C GLU A 3 31.85 19.42 12.04
N LEU A 4 32.99 18.78 12.28
CA LEU A 4 33.06 17.34 12.51
C LEU A 4 32.43 17.05 13.88
N SER A 5 31.17 16.64 13.90
CA SER A 5 30.53 16.07 15.09
C SER A 5 31.06 14.66 15.33
N ILE A 6 31.96 14.52 16.31
CA ILE A 6 32.46 13.22 16.78
C ILE A 6 31.44 12.68 17.78
N THR A 7 30.45 11.92 17.30
CA THR A 7 29.56 11.14 18.17
C THR A 7 30.28 9.87 18.62
N LYS A 8 30.28 9.56 19.92
CA LYS A 8 31.00 8.39 20.45
C LYS A 8 30.39 7.10 19.89
N SER A 9 31.23 6.18 19.42
CA SER A 9 30.78 4.91 18.80
C SER A 9 29.75 4.15 19.63
N GLY A 10 29.88 4.15 20.97
CA GLY A 10 28.91 3.52 21.88
C GLY A 10 27.49 4.11 21.84
N GLU A 11 27.35 5.43 21.63
CA GLU A 11 26.04 6.09 21.56
C GLU A 11 25.31 5.78 20.25
N ILE A 12 26.06 5.61 19.15
CA ILE A 12 25.51 5.22 17.84
C ILE A 12 24.89 3.82 17.92
N TYR A 13 25.60 2.85 18.51
CA TYR A 13 25.08 1.49 18.68
C TYR A 13 23.83 1.43 19.56
N GLU A 14 23.77 2.25 20.60
CA GLU A 14 22.61 2.31 21.51
C GLU A 14 21.37 2.91 20.81
N LEU A 15 21.56 3.97 20.00
CA LEU A 15 20.49 4.56 19.19
C LEU A 15 19.97 3.60 18.12
N GLU A 16 20.85 2.85 17.45
CA GLU A 16 20.44 1.85 16.46
C GLU A 16 19.62 0.72 17.09
N ALA A 17 20.02 0.25 18.27
CA ALA A 17 19.28 -0.76 19.03
C ALA A 17 17.88 -0.24 19.42
N ILE A 18 17.78 1.00 19.92
CA ILE A 18 16.50 1.63 20.26
C ILE A 18 15.61 1.74 19.03
N ASN A 19 16.14 2.22 17.91
CA ASN A 19 15.39 2.37 16.66
C ASN A 19 14.88 1.03 16.13
N THR A 20 15.69 -0.02 16.26
CA THR A 20 15.31 -1.39 15.89
C THR A 20 14.13 -1.87 16.72
N VAL A 21 14.20 -1.72 18.05
CA VAL A 21 13.10 -2.09 18.96
C VAL A 21 11.83 -1.28 18.70
N LEU A 22 11.96 0.02 18.39
CA LEU A 22 10.81 0.86 18.02
C LEU A 22 10.15 0.38 16.73
N ALA A 23 10.96 0.06 15.71
CA ALA A 23 10.46 -0.47 14.45
C ALA A 23 9.79 -1.84 14.62
N GLU A 24 10.28 -2.71 15.51
CA GLU A 24 9.61 -3.98 15.83
C GLU A 24 8.24 -3.79 16.48
N LYS A 25 8.10 -2.78 17.36
CA LYS A 25 6.87 -2.56 18.12
C LYS A 25 5.82 -1.72 17.39
N SER A 26 6.25 -0.90 16.42
CA SER A 26 5.38 0.07 15.76
C SER A 26 5.65 0.11 14.26
N LEU A 27 4.64 -0.27 13.48
CA LEU A 27 4.60 -0.12 12.03
C LEU A 27 4.83 1.33 11.60
N ALA A 28 4.29 2.32 12.33
CA ALA A 28 4.54 3.73 12.02
C ALA A 28 6.03 4.09 12.12
N HIS A 29 6.72 3.60 13.16
CA HIS A 29 8.17 3.79 13.30
C HIS A 29 8.94 3.00 12.24
N PHE A 30 8.51 1.79 11.92
CA PHE A 30 9.09 1.01 10.83
C PHE A 30 8.96 1.73 9.48
N VAL A 31 7.78 2.24 9.14
CA VAL A 31 7.53 2.98 7.88
C VAL A 31 8.41 4.22 7.80
N LYS A 32 8.53 5.00 8.88
CA LYS A 32 9.43 6.16 8.94
C LYS A 32 10.87 5.79 8.65
N GLN A 33 11.38 4.71 9.25
CA GLN A 33 12.76 4.27 9.06
C GLN A 33 13.00 3.59 7.69
N ALA A 34 12.02 2.82 7.21
CA ALA A 34 12.11 2.10 5.94
C ALA A 34 11.96 3.03 4.72
N TRP A 35 11.46 4.25 4.92
CA TRP A 35 11.20 5.19 3.82
C TRP A 35 12.43 5.46 2.97
N GLU A 36 13.57 5.79 3.59
CA GLU A 36 14.83 6.06 2.89
C GLU A 36 15.34 4.87 2.07
N GLN A 37 14.94 3.65 2.44
CA GLN A 37 15.31 2.43 1.72
C GLN A 37 14.45 2.20 0.48
N VAL A 38 13.22 2.75 0.46
CA VAL A 38 12.23 2.56 -0.60
C VAL A 38 12.18 3.75 -1.56
N GLU A 39 12.28 4.98 -1.04
CA GLU A 39 12.24 6.25 -1.77
C GLU A 39 13.38 7.17 -1.29
N PRO A 40 14.65 6.91 -1.67
CA PRO A 40 15.82 7.61 -1.12
C PRO A 40 15.90 9.10 -1.50
N GLU A 41 15.32 9.48 -2.63
CA GLU A 41 15.39 10.86 -3.15
C GLU A 41 14.15 11.69 -2.80
N THR A 42 13.14 11.07 -2.18
CA THR A 42 11.88 11.76 -1.83
C THR A 42 11.80 11.91 -0.32
N GLN A 43 11.51 13.11 0.16
CA GLN A 43 11.27 13.32 1.58
C GLN A 43 9.91 12.76 2.01
N LEU A 44 9.88 12.04 3.13
CA LEU A 44 8.62 11.62 3.75
C LEU A 44 7.94 12.81 4.42
N ILE A 45 6.77 13.18 3.91
CA ILE A 45 5.87 14.12 4.60
C ILE A 45 4.90 13.29 5.44
N TRP A 46 5.10 13.29 6.76
CA TRP A 46 4.24 12.55 7.68
C TRP A 46 2.98 13.34 8.02
N GLY A 47 1.80 12.72 7.87
CA GLY A 47 0.52 13.29 8.25
C GLY A 47 -0.36 12.31 9.02
N TRP A 48 -1.43 12.82 9.63
CA TRP A 48 -2.35 12.04 10.48
C TRP A 48 -2.94 10.80 9.79
N HIS A 49 -3.09 10.84 8.47
CA HIS A 49 -3.63 9.72 7.69
C HIS A 49 -2.66 8.53 7.66
N LEU A 50 -1.34 8.75 7.76
CA LEU A 50 -0.36 7.67 7.83
C LEU A 50 -0.36 7.01 9.21
N ASP A 51 -0.59 7.78 10.28
CA ASP A 51 -0.82 7.21 11.62
C ASP A 51 -2.08 6.33 11.59
N ALA A 52 -3.19 6.84 11.05
CA ALA A 52 -4.42 6.06 10.91
C ALA A 52 -4.22 4.78 10.07
N ILE A 53 -3.54 4.85 8.93
CA ILE A 53 -3.22 3.66 8.12
C ILE A 53 -2.39 2.66 8.94
N CYS A 54 -1.32 3.11 9.59
CA CYS A 54 -0.44 2.23 10.34
C CYS A 54 -1.16 1.56 11.52
N ASP A 55 -2.00 2.30 12.26
CA ASP A 55 -2.75 1.78 13.39
C ASP A 55 -3.74 0.69 12.97
N HIS A 56 -4.47 0.90 11.87
CA HIS A 56 -5.43 -0.09 11.36
C HIS A 56 -4.72 -1.32 10.78
N LEU A 57 -3.60 -1.15 10.09
CA LEU A 57 -2.79 -2.29 9.61
C LEU A 57 -2.21 -3.10 10.77
N GLN A 58 -1.73 -2.44 11.83
CA GLN A 58 -1.33 -3.13 13.06
C GLN A 58 -2.50 -3.86 13.72
N ALA A 59 -3.70 -3.29 13.71
CA ALA A 59 -4.89 -3.95 14.24
C ALA A 59 -5.23 -5.23 13.45
N ILE A 60 -5.04 -5.24 12.11
CA ILE A 60 -5.11 -6.46 11.29
C ILE A 60 -4.03 -7.46 11.74
N SER A 61 -2.78 -7.01 11.86
CA SER A 61 -1.68 -7.86 12.32
C SER A 61 -1.87 -8.41 13.74
N ALA A 62 -2.57 -7.68 14.61
CA ALA A 62 -2.92 -8.11 15.95
C ALA A 62 -4.14 -9.05 15.99
N GLY A 63 -4.84 -9.22 14.85
CA GLY A 63 -6.09 -9.98 14.77
C GLY A 63 -7.28 -9.28 15.43
N GLN A 64 -7.17 -7.98 15.70
CA GLN A 64 -8.25 -7.17 16.29
C GLN A 64 -9.33 -6.84 15.26
N ILE A 65 -8.92 -6.69 14.00
CA ILE A 65 -9.82 -6.58 12.84
C ILE A 65 -9.36 -7.56 11.77
N SER A 66 -10.28 -7.99 10.90
CA SER A 66 -10.02 -8.96 9.84
C SER A 66 -10.20 -8.40 8.43
N ARG A 67 -10.88 -7.26 8.29
CA ARG A 67 -11.22 -6.61 7.02
C ARG A 67 -10.97 -5.12 7.13
N LEU A 68 -10.33 -4.52 6.13
CA LEU A 68 -9.99 -3.10 6.10
C LEU A 68 -10.08 -2.57 4.67
N ILE A 69 -10.77 -1.44 4.49
CA ILE A 69 -10.79 -0.65 3.25
C ILE A 69 -10.14 0.70 3.54
N ILE A 70 -9.17 1.11 2.72
CA ILE A 70 -8.44 2.37 2.86
C ILE A 70 -8.76 3.27 1.65
N ASN A 71 -9.57 4.30 1.88
CA ASN A 71 -9.95 5.27 0.85
C ASN A 71 -9.14 6.56 1.02
N VAL A 72 -8.03 6.68 0.28
CA VAL A 72 -7.13 7.85 0.30
C VAL A 72 -6.73 8.20 -1.13
N PRO A 73 -6.56 9.49 -1.49
CA PRO A 73 -6.18 9.91 -2.84
C PRO A 73 -4.85 9.29 -3.32
N PRO A 74 -4.58 9.28 -4.64
CA PRO A 74 -3.29 8.82 -5.17
C PRO A 74 -2.12 9.66 -4.63
N ARG A 75 -0.89 9.11 -4.69
CA ARG A 75 0.34 9.76 -4.21
C ARG A 75 0.41 10.04 -2.70
N HIS A 76 -0.42 9.38 -1.88
CA HIS A 76 -0.40 9.50 -0.41
C HIS A 76 0.21 8.27 0.29
N THR A 77 1.23 7.64 -0.32
CA THR A 77 2.02 6.56 0.33
C THR A 77 1.24 5.27 0.73
N LYS A 78 -0.07 5.18 0.44
CA LYS A 78 -0.91 4.03 0.78
C LYS A 78 -0.35 2.71 0.24
N SER A 79 0.05 2.67 -1.03
CA SER A 79 0.50 1.43 -1.68
C SER A 79 1.87 0.98 -1.16
N LEU A 80 2.77 1.92 -0.85
CA LEU A 80 4.05 1.58 -0.23
C LEU A 80 3.84 1.09 1.21
N SER A 81 2.99 1.76 1.99
CA SER A 81 2.69 1.35 3.37
C SER A 81 2.07 -0.04 3.41
N VAL A 82 1.01 -0.27 2.63
CA VAL A 82 0.21 -1.51 2.64
C VAL A 82 0.91 -2.66 1.91
N SER A 83 1.49 -2.39 0.74
CA SER A 83 1.98 -3.46 -0.15
C SER A 83 3.48 -3.65 -0.13
N VAL A 84 4.26 -2.78 0.51
CA VAL A 84 5.72 -2.89 0.59
C VAL A 84 6.18 -3.01 2.03
N MET A 85 5.90 -2.01 2.86
CA MET A 85 6.48 -1.91 4.21
C MET A 85 5.78 -2.80 5.23
N TRP A 86 4.45 -2.86 5.21
CA TRP A 86 3.69 -3.69 6.16
C TRP A 86 4.00 -5.19 6.07
N PRO A 87 4.11 -5.82 4.88
CA PRO A 87 4.53 -7.22 4.78
C PRO A 87 5.94 -7.46 5.33
N CYS A 88 6.87 -6.54 5.06
CA CYS A 88 8.23 -6.62 5.60
C CYS A 88 8.21 -6.52 7.13
N TRP A 89 7.40 -5.62 7.69
CA TRP A 89 7.27 -5.46 9.13
C TRP A 89 6.64 -6.68 9.79
N GLU A 90 5.54 -7.22 9.23
CA GLU A 90 4.84 -8.35 9.83
C GLU A 90 5.70 -9.63 9.81
N TRP A 91 6.51 -9.84 8.78
CA TRP A 91 7.45 -10.97 8.69
C TRP A 91 8.58 -10.94 9.73
N ILE A 92 8.90 -9.79 10.33
CA ILE A 92 9.87 -9.74 11.45
C ILE A 92 9.42 -10.62 12.60
N SER A 93 8.12 -10.61 12.91
CA SER A 93 7.54 -11.37 14.03
C SER A 93 6.84 -12.65 13.59
N ARG A 94 6.34 -12.70 12.34
CA ARG A 94 5.56 -13.83 11.80
C ARG A 94 6.01 -14.18 10.38
N PRO A 95 7.21 -14.75 10.22
CA PRO A 95 7.76 -15.04 8.90
C PRO A 95 6.94 -16.08 8.12
N GLY A 96 6.11 -16.91 8.79
CA GLY A 96 5.26 -17.90 8.13
C GLY A 96 4.03 -17.35 7.40
N ILE A 97 3.72 -16.05 7.51
CA ILE A 97 2.54 -15.45 6.88
C ILE A 97 2.65 -15.48 5.35
N LYS A 98 1.57 -15.90 4.70
CA LYS A 98 1.41 -15.98 3.25
C LYS A 98 0.59 -14.82 2.72
N TRP A 99 1.18 -14.07 1.81
CA TRP A 99 0.61 -12.86 1.23
C TRP A 99 0.19 -13.07 -0.21
N LEU A 100 -1.05 -12.67 -0.51
CA LEU A 100 -1.59 -12.60 -1.86
C LEU A 100 -1.88 -11.13 -2.21
N PHE A 101 -1.21 -10.64 -3.25
CA PHE A 101 -1.41 -9.30 -3.79
C PHE A 101 -2.01 -9.40 -5.19
N SER A 102 -3.24 -8.90 -5.34
CA SER A 102 -3.92 -8.85 -6.63
C SER A 102 -4.27 -7.41 -6.99
N SER A 103 -3.84 -6.98 -8.18
CA SER A 103 -4.10 -5.64 -8.73
C SER A 103 -4.53 -5.76 -10.18
N TYR A 104 -5.37 -4.81 -10.62
CA TYR A 104 -5.79 -4.67 -12.03
C TYR A 104 -4.58 -4.57 -12.95
N ALA A 105 -3.66 -3.64 -12.64
CA ALA A 105 -2.39 -3.54 -13.35
C ALA A 105 -1.39 -4.49 -12.70
N HIS A 106 -1.18 -5.64 -13.34
CA HIS A 106 -0.19 -6.64 -12.94
C HIS A 106 1.20 -6.01 -12.69
N ASP A 107 1.59 -5.05 -13.52
CA ASP A 107 2.85 -4.33 -13.39
C ASP A 107 2.95 -3.52 -12.09
N LEU A 108 1.84 -2.98 -11.57
CA LEU A 108 1.83 -2.32 -10.25
C LEU A 108 2.05 -3.34 -9.12
N SER A 109 1.42 -4.52 -9.22
CA SER A 109 1.62 -5.60 -8.25
C SER A 109 3.07 -6.09 -8.26
N LEU A 110 3.65 -6.27 -9.45
CA LEU A 110 5.05 -6.64 -9.64
C LEU A 110 6.02 -5.56 -9.16
N ARG A 111 5.73 -4.28 -9.42
CA ARG A 111 6.54 -3.15 -8.95
C ARG A 111 6.61 -3.15 -7.43
N ASP A 112 5.47 -3.26 -6.75
CA ASP A 112 5.41 -3.25 -5.29
C ASP A 112 6.04 -4.53 -4.72
N SER A 113 5.87 -5.67 -5.38
CA SER A 113 6.57 -6.92 -5.04
C SER A 113 8.09 -6.80 -5.12
N ALA A 114 8.60 -6.19 -6.20
CA ALA A 114 10.02 -5.96 -6.38
C ALA A 114 10.58 -4.98 -5.33
N LYS A 115 9.83 -3.92 -4.98
CA LYS A 115 10.20 -3.00 -3.89
C LYS A 115 10.23 -3.70 -2.53
N CYS A 116 9.22 -4.51 -2.23
CA CYS A 116 9.15 -5.30 -0.99
C CYS A 116 10.36 -6.24 -0.87
N ARG A 117 10.66 -6.99 -1.92
CA ARG A 117 11.82 -7.88 -1.97
C ARG A 117 13.13 -7.11 -1.80
N ARG A 118 13.28 -5.94 -2.46
CA ARG A 118 14.48 -5.10 -2.34
C ARG A 118 14.66 -4.58 -0.92
N LEU A 119 13.57 -4.17 -0.26
CA LEU A 119 13.60 -3.74 1.14
C LEU A 119 14.05 -4.88 2.06
N ILE A 120 13.51 -6.09 1.89
CA ILE A 120 13.93 -7.26 2.68
C ILE A 120 15.42 -7.55 2.51
N LEU A 121 15.93 -7.44 1.28
CA LEU A 121 17.32 -7.75 0.96
C LEU A 121 18.30 -6.59 1.21
N SER A 122 17.82 -5.42 1.66
CA SER A 122 18.70 -4.26 1.89
C SER A 122 19.60 -4.50 3.10
N ASP A 123 20.79 -3.88 3.11
CA ASP A 123 21.70 -3.94 4.25
C ASP A 123 21.04 -3.41 5.54
N TRP A 124 20.16 -2.41 5.41
CA TRP A 124 19.39 -1.86 6.53
C TRP A 124 18.47 -2.90 7.18
N TYR A 125 17.76 -3.71 6.37
CA TYR A 125 16.85 -4.72 6.89
C TYR A 125 17.62 -5.96 7.36
N GLN A 126 18.60 -6.42 6.57
CA GLN A 126 19.42 -7.58 6.90
C GLN A 126 20.28 -7.37 8.14
N GLY A 127 20.86 -6.17 8.32
CA GLY A 127 21.64 -5.83 9.52
C GLY A 127 20.82 -5.81 10.82
N ARG A 128 19.48 -5.69 10.73
CA ARG A 128 18.58 -5.65 11.90
C ARG A 128 17.83 -6.96 12.14
N TRP A 129 17.36 -7.59 11.07
CA TRP A 129 16.44 -8.74 11.13
C TRP A 129 16.83 -9.91 10.21
N GLY A 130 18.03 -9.88 9.61
CA GLY A 130 18.50 -10.95 8.72
C GLY A 130 18.70 -12.31 9.40
N ASP A 131 18.75 -12.34 10.73
CA ASP A 131 18.77 -13.55 11.55
C ASP A 131 17.38 -14.17 11.76
N ARG A 132 16.30 -13.44 11.44
CA ARG A 132 14.90 -13.87 11.68
C ARG A 132 14.39 -14.80 10.59
N PHE A 133 14.71 -14.53 9.34
CA PHE A 133 14.36 -15.36 8.18
C PHE A 133 15.28 -15.03 7.00
N SER A 134 15.32 -15.94 6.03
CA SER A 134 16.01 -15.74 4.76
C SER A 134 15.11 -16.13 3.60
N ILE A 135 15.21 -15.38 2.49
CA ILE A 135 14.53 -15.71 1.25
C ILE A 135 15.21 -16.95 0.64
N THR A 136 14.42 -17.95 0.25
CA THR A 136 14.98 -19.18 -0.34
C THR A 136 15.53 -18.90 -1.73
N SER A 137 16.60 -19.58 -2.13
CA SER A 137 17.25 -19.34 -3.43
C SER A 137 16.48 -19.92 -4.61
N ASP A 138 15.69 -20.98 -4.37
CA ASP A 138 14.93 -21.73 -5.37
C ASP A 138 13.58 -21.09 -5.73
N GLN A 139 13.01 -20.26 -4.84
CA GLN A 139 11.81 -19.47 -5.12
C GLN A 139 12.02 -18.00 -4.77
N ASN A 140 12.65 -17.28 -5.70
CA ASN A 140 13.11 -15.90 -5.50
C ASN A 140 12.87 -14.99 -6.70
N GLN A 141 11.62 -14.90 -7.15
CA GLN A 141 11.22 -14.17 -8.35
C GLN A 141 10.40 -12.93 -7.99
N LYS A 142 10.28 -11.97 -8.94
CA LYS A 142 9.45 -10.76 -8.74
C LYS A 142 7.98 -11.09 -8.53
N VAL A 143 7.50 -12.12 -9.22
CA VAL A 143 6.11 -12.62 -9.12
C VAL A 143 5.90 -13.33 -7.79
N ARG A 144 6.83 -14.20 -7.39
CA ARG A 144 6.73 -15.02 -6.18
C ARG A 144 8.07 -15.15 -5.50
N PHE A 145 8.10 -14.93 -4.20
CA PHE A 145 9.25 -15.29 -3.36
C PHE A 145 8.81 -15.90 -2.03
N GLU A 146 9.61 -16.83 -1.52
CA GLU A 146 9.36 -17.56 -0.28
C GLU A 146 10.52 -17.42 0.69
N ASN A 147 10.25 -17.57 1.98
CA ASN A 147 11.27 -17.61 3.01
C ASN A 147 11.42 -19.02 3.61
N ASN A 148 12.49 -19.22 4.39
CA ASN A 148 12.80 -20.47 5.08
C ASN A 148 11.79 -20.88 6.18
N HIS A 149 10.71 -20.11 6.39
CA HIS A 149 9.57 -20.44 7.26
C HIS A 149 8.30 -20.78 6.48
N ALA A 150 8.40 -21.01 5.17
CA ALA A 150 7.29 -21.29 4.25
C ALA A 150 6.26 -20.16 4.13
N GLY A 151 6.58 -18.96 4.63
CA GLY A 151 5.87 -17.74 4.28
C GLY A 151 6.26 -17.30 2.88
N TYR A 152 5.31 -16.74 2.15
CA TYR A 152 5.54 -16.29 0.79
C TYR A 152 4.78 -15.03 0.45
N ARG A 153 5.22 -14.38 -0.62
CA ARG A 153 4.45 -13.35 -1.30
C ARG A 153 4.21 -13.78 -2.72
N LEU A 154 2.96 -13.71 -3.16
CA LEU A 154 2.56 -13.87 -4.55
C LEU A 154 1.93 -12.58 -5.06
N ALA A 155 2.53 -12.01 -6.10
CA ALA A 155 1.95 -10.94 -6.90
C ALA A 155 1.26 -11.57 -8.10
N SER A 156 -0.06 -11.40 -8.18
CA SER A 156 -0.88 -11.92 -9.27
C SER A 156 -1.68 -10.80 -9.92
N SER A 157 -2.30 -11.13 -11.06
CA SER A 157 -3.34 -10.30 -11.67
C SER A 157 -4.71 -10.82 -11.27
N VAL A 158 -5.74 -9.99 -11.45
CA VAL A 158 -7.14 -10.34 -11.20
C VAL A 158 -7.58 -11.58 -12.00
N ARG A 159 -7.01 -11.77 -13.19
CA ARG A 159 -7.28 -12.91 -14.09
C ARG A 159 -6.32 -14.08 -13.92
N GLY A 160 -5.36 -13.98 -13.01
CA GLY A 160 -4.46 -15.09 -12.68
C GLY A 160 -5.23 -16.23 -12.03
N GLN A 161 -4.87 -17.48 -12.33
CA GLN A 161 -5.37 -18.64 -11.59
C GLN A 161 -4.84 -18.56 -10.14
N ASN A 162 -5.63 -17.94 -9.25
CA ASN A 162 -5.33 -17.84 -7.82
C ASN A 162 -6.01 -18.97 -7.03
N THR A 163 -6.97 -19.68 -7.65
CA THR A 163 -7.70 -20.79 -7.04
C THR A 163 -6.74 -21.97 -6.78
N GLY A 164 -6.38 -22.16 -5.51
CA GLY A 164 -5.42 -23.19 -5.06
C GLY A 164 -4.22 -22.61 -4.31
N GLU A 165 -3.96 -21.30 -4.44
CA GLU A 165 -2.94 -20.60 -3.66
C GLU A 165 -3.57 -20.09 -2.34
N GLY A 166 -3.09 -20.59 -1.21
CA GLY A 166 -3.55 -20.13 0.11
C GLY A 166 -3.11 -18.68 0.40
N GLY A 167 -3.70 -18.03 1.39
CA GLY A 167 -3.24 -16.70 1.81
C GLY A 167 -3.77 -16.35 3.19
N ASP A 168 -2.89 -15.96 4.10
CA ASP A 168 -3.25 -15.43 5.42
C ASP A 168 -3.61 -13.93 5.33
N ARG A 169 -3.08 -13.26 4.31
CA ARG A 169 -3.33 -11.84 4.00
C ARG A 169 -3.64 -11.71 2.51
N ILE A 170 -4.85 -11.25 2.21
CA ILE A 170 -5.29 -10.99 0.84
C ILE A 170 -5.46 -9.48 0.69
N VAL A 171 -4.65 -8.88 -0.17
CA VAL A 171 -4.72 -7.46 -0.49
C VAL A 171 -5.26 -7.33 -1.91
N CYS A 172 -6.59 -7.17 -2.01
CA CYS A 172 -7.36 -7.12 -3.25
C CYS A 172 -8.69 -6.38 -3.01
N LEU A 173 -9.20 -5.67 -4.02
CA LEU A 173 -10.59 -5.71 -4.56
C LEU A 173 -10.75 -4.59 -5.64
N PRO A 174 -10.38 -4.85 -6.90
CA PRO A 174 -10.70 -3.98 -8.04
C PRO A 174 -12.15 -4.10 -8.51
N TYR A 175 -12.58 -3.13 -9.34
CA TYR A 175 -13.88 -3.10 -10.02
C TYR A 175 -14.17 -4.42 -10.76
N ASP A 176 -13.24 -4.92 -11.57
CA ASP A 176 -13.47 -6.12 -12.39
C ASP A 176 -13.32 -7.46 -11.62
N THR A 177 -13.25 -7.44 -10.28
CA THR A 177 -13.19 -8.70 -9.52
C THR A 177 -14.48 -9.48 -9.70
N LEU A 178 -14.40 -10.67 -10.28
CA LEU A 178 -15.51 -11.60 -10.31
C LEU A 178 -15.80 -12.10 -8.89
N VAL A 179 -17.05 -11.94 -8.46
CA VAL A 179 -17.60 -12.58 -7.27
C VAL A 179 -18.67 -13.59 -7.69
N VAL A 180 -18.70 -14.74 -7.02
CA VAL A 180 -19.72 -15.77 -7.26
C VAL A 180 -21.04 -15.23 -6.74
N THR A 181 -22.04 -15.13 -7.61
CA THR A 181 -23.39 -14.68 -7.24
C THR A 181 -24.43 -15.77 -7.47
N SER A 182 -25.68 -15.52 -7.06
CA SER A 182 -26.81 -16.43 -7.32
C SER A 182 -27.10 -16.65 -8.81
N CYS A 183 -26.57 -15.81 -9.69
CA CYS A 183 -26.72 -15.91 -11.14
C CYS A 183 -25.39 -16.16 -11.88
N GLY A 184 -24.36 -16.61 -11.18
CA GLY A 184 -23.03 -16.88 -11.73
C GLY A 184 -22.01 -15.81 -11.35
N ASP A 185 -20.84 -15.85 -11.98
CA ASP A 185 -19.75 -14.94 -11.65
C ASP A 185 -19.99 -13.57 -12.29
N ILE A 186 -20.00 -12.51 -11.48
CA ILE A 186 -20.20 -11.12 -11.94
C ILE A 186 -19.11 -10.22 -11.35
N GLU A 187 -18.65 -9.24 -12.13
CA GLU A 187 -17.70 -8.24 -11.67
C GLU A 187 -18.31 -7.38 -10.55
N ILE A 188 -17.59 -7.16 -9.45
CA ILE A 188 -18.00 -6.30 -8.33
C ILE A 188 -18.44 -4.92 -8.84
N GLY A 189 -17.72 -4.41 -9.83
CA GLY A 189 -17.99 -3.16 -10.49
C GLY A 189 -19.36 -3.12 -11.15
N ASP A 190 -19.69 -4.13 -11.95
CA ASP A 190 -21.00 -4.23 -12.59
C ASP A 190 -22.13 -4.37 -11.56
N ILE A 191 -21.89 -5.13 -10.48
CA ILE A 191 -22.82 -5.22 -9.34
C ILE A 191 -23.06 -3.84 -8.72
N VAL A 192 -21.99 -3.08 -8.47
CA VAL A 192 -22.06 -1.75 -7.82
C VAL A 192 -22.65 -0.68 -8.74
N ASP A 193 -22.21 -0.61 -9.99
CA ASP A 193 -22.60 0.40 -10.96
C ASP A 193 -24.06 0.24 -11.40
N ASN A 194 -24.50 -1.00 -11.60
CA ASN A 194 -25.87 -1.30 -12.02
C ASN A 194 -26.80 -1.62 -10.84
N ARG A 195 -26.28 -1.64 -9.60
CA ARG A 195 -27.01 -2.03 -8.38
C ARG A 195 -27.75 -3.35 -8.57
N LEU A 196 -27.03 -4.36 -9.05
CA LEU A 196 -27.61 -5.65 -9.37
C LEU A 196 -28.15 -6.31 -8.10
N ASP A 197 -29.43 -6.72 -8.15
CA ASP A 197 -30.12 -7.45 -7.09
C ASP A 197 -29.69 -8.92 -7.13
N VAL A 198 -28.51 -9.19 -6.56
CA VAL A 198 -27.87 -10.50 -6.55
C VAL A 198 -27.30 -10.78 -5.17
N SER A 199 -27.39 -12.03 -4.74
CA SER A 199 -26.74 -12.49 -3.51
C SER A 199 -25.33 -12.99 -3.83
N VAL A 200 -24.35 -12.66 -3.01
CA VAL A 200 -22.94 -13.04 -3.19
C VAL A 200 -22.61 -14.24 -2.31
N LEU A 201 -21.87 -15.22 -2.84
CA LEU A 201 -21.40 -16.37 -2.08
C LEU A 201 -20.47 -15.89 -0.96
N SER A 202 -20.85 -16.23 0.26
CA SER A 202 -20.19 -15.88 1.50
C SER A 202 -19.96 -17.14 2.33
N PHE A 203 -19.19 -17.02 3.41
CA PHE A 203 -18.95 -18.11 4.35
C PHE A 203 -19.49 -17.75 5.73
N ASN A 204 -20.46 -18.52 6.21
CA ASN A 204 -21.03 -18.38 7.53
C ASN A 204 -20.10 -19.01 8.57
N HIS A 205 -19.36 -18.19 9.31
CA HIS A 205 -18.36 -18.66 10.28
C HIS A 205 -18.97 -19.35 11.52
N GLU A 206 -20.23 -19.07 11.86
CA GLU A 206 -20.90 -19.70 13.00
C GLU A 206 -21.35 -21.12 12.66
N LEU A 207 -21.84 -21.31 11.43
CA LEU A 207 -22.35 -22.58 10.94
C LEU A 207 -21.30 -23.41 10.20
N GLY A 208 -20.17 -22.80 9.80
CA GLY A 208 -19.08 -23.44 9.06
C GLY A 208 -19.46 -23.85 7.65
N VAL A 209 -20.42 -23.16 7.02
CA VAL A 209 -20.95 -23.48 5.69
C VAL A 209 -20.93 -22.26 4.77
N GLU A 210 -20.86 -22.51 3.47
CA GLU A 210 -21.05 -21.48 2.45
C GLU A 210 -22.54 -21.14 2.32
N GLU A 211 -22.84 -19.84 2.19
CA GLU A 211 -24.21 -19.34 2.00
C GLU A 211 -24.21 -18.15 1.04
N TYR A 212 -25.32 -17.96 0.33
CA TYR A 212 -25.52 -16.75 -0.45
C TYR A 212 -26.06 -15.64 0.46
N ALA A 213 -25.30 -14.56 0.59
CA ALA A 213 -25.64 -13.40 1.39
C ALA A 213 -26.12 -12.25 0.50
N GLU A 214 -27.15 -11.54 0.95
CA GLU A 214 -27.68 -10.36 0.25
C GLU A 214 -26.72 -9.18 0.35
N ILE A 215 -26.74 -8.31 -0.67
CA ILE A 215 -25.96 -7.08 -0.66
C ILE A 215 -26.70 -6.03 0.17
N GLU A 216 -26.09 -5.61 1.28
CA GLU A 216 -26.69 -4.63 2.19
C GLU A 216 -26.58 -3.19 1.68
N GLU A 217 -25.51 -2.85 0.96
CA GLU A 217 -25.23 -1.49 0.47
C GLU A 217 -24.39 -1.49 -0.81
N TYR A 218 -24.68 -0.54 -1.73
CA TYR A 218 -23.89 -0.28 -2.93
C TYR A 218 -23.28 1.12 -2.86
N LYS A 219 -21.95 1.22 -2.98
CA LYS A 219 -21.23 2.50 -2.87
C LYS A 219 -20.28 2.72 -4.03
N LYS A 220 -20.55 3.76 -4.81
CA LYS A 220 -19.65 4.27 -5.87
C LYS A 220 -19.09 5.62 -5.42
N ASN A 221 -17.77 5.79 -5.49
CA ASN A 221 -17.16 7.11 -5.33
C ASN A 221 -17.03 7.73 -6.73
N PRO A 222 -17.79 8.76 -7.09
CA PRO A 222 -17.66 9.39 -8.40
C PRO A 222 -16.24 9.95 -8.52
N ALA A 223 -15.54 9.58 -9.60
CA ALA A 223 -14.37 10.34 -10.02
C ALA A 223 -14.84 11.79 -10.26
N ARG A 224 -14.18 12.75 -9.62
CA ARG A 224 -14.46 14.16 -9.86
C ARG A 224 -13.93 14.53 -11.24
N ASP A 225 -14.61 15.46 -11.91
CA ASP A 225 -14.11 16.03 -13.17
C ASP A 225 -12.69 16.58 -12.94
N LEU A 226 -11.82 16.32 -13.92
CA LEU A 226 -10.43 16.77 -13.89
C LEU A 226 -10.30 18.00 -14.78
N LEU A 227 -9.69 19.04 -14.23
CA LEU A 227 -9.19 20.19 -14.98
C LEU A 227 -7.83 19.83 -15.58
N GLU A 228 -7.65 20.18 -16.85
CA GLU A 228 -6.36 20.18 -17.52
C GLU A 228 -5.91 21.63 -17.69
N ILE A 229 -4.79 21.98 -17.07
CA ILE A 229 -4.20 23.33 -17.09
C ILE A 229 -2.95 23.25 -17.96
N GLU A 230 -2.93 23.97 -19.07
CA GLU A 230 -1.76 24.11 -19.95
C GLU A 230 -0.90 25.29 -19.47
N LEU A 231 0.38 25.05 -19.26
CA LEU A 231 1.36 26.07 -18.83
C LEU A 231 2.05 26.71 -20.03
N GLU A 232 2.67 27.87 -19.82
CA GLU A 232 3.35 28.64 -20.88
C GLU A 232 4.51 27.85 -21.54
N ASP A 233 5.14 26.92 -20.81
CA ASP A 233 6.20 26.05 -21.32
C ASP A 233 5.67 24.86 -22.15
N GLY A 234 4.35 24.73 -22.30
CA GLY A 234 3.67 23.67 -23.03
C GLY A 234 3.45 22.38 -22.23
N SER A 235 3.81 22.34 -20.95
CA SER A 235 3.45 21.25 -20.05
C SER A 235 1.99 21.33 -19.61
N THR A 236 1.39 20.19 -19.24
CA THR A 236 0.01 20.14 -18.75
C THR A 236 -0.08 19.56 -17.34
N LEU A 237 -0.90 20.19 -16.51
CA LEU A 237 -1.23 19.74 -15.16
C LEU A 237 -2.68 19.28 -15.12
N THR A 238 -2.90 17.99 -14.84
CA THR A 238 -4.25 17.43 -14.67
C THR A 238 -4.57 17.25 -13.18
N CYS A 239 -5.65 17.87 -12.69
CA CYS A 239 -6.02 17.83 -11.28
C CYS A 239 -7.54 18.02 -11.06
N THR A 240 -8.06 17.77 -9.85
CA THR A 240 -9.48 18.07 -9.54
C THR A 240 -9.70 19.56 -9.34
N GLU A 241 -10.92 20.05 -9.54
CA GLU A 241 -11.27 21.48 -9.39
C GLU A 241 -10.84 22.11 -8.05
N ASP A 242 -10.86 21.32 -6.97
CA ASP A 242 -10.49 21.74 -5.62
C ASP A 242 -9.01 21.56 -5.28
N HIS A 243 -8.19 21.13 -6.22
CA HIS A 243 -6.76 20.93 -6.01
C HIS A 243 -6.06 22.28 -5.77
N GLU A 244 -5.33 22.41 -4.66
CA GLU A 244 -4.62 23.65 -4.32
C GLU A 244 -3.28 23.74 -5.05
N ILE A 245 -3.17 24.69 -5.95
CA ILE A 245 -1.98 25.01 -6.74
C ILE A 245 -1.35 26.27 -6.18
N TYR A 246 -0.03 26.23 -5.97
CA TYR A 246 0.69 27.38 -5.45
C TYR A 246 0.97 28.39 -6.57
N VAL A 247 0.46 29.61 -6.39
CA VAL A 247 0.61 30.75 -7.29
C VAL A 247 1.52 31.79 -6.66
N ASP A 248 2.51 32.29 -7.41
CA ASP A 248 3.42 33.33 -6.95
C ASP A 248 2.66 34.59 -6.51
N GLY A 249 2.96 35.08 -5.32
CA GLY A 249 2.28 36.25 -4.73
C GLY A 249 0.83 36.04 -4.25
N LYS A 250 0.15 34.93 -4.60
CA LYS A 250 -1.22 34.63 -4.15
C LYS A 250 -1.31 33.46 -3.16
N GLY A 251 -0.28 32.60 -3.08
CA GLY A 251 -0.28 31.42 -2.21
C GLY A 251 -1.04 30.25 -2.83
N TYR A 252 -1.60 29.36 -2.01
CA TYR A 252 -2.39 28.23 -2.50
C TYR A 252 -3.77 28.69 -2.98
N VAL A 253 -4.07 28.43 -4.25
CA VAL A 253 -5.33 28.76 -4.92
C VAL A 253 -5.91 27.48 -5.50
N ARG A 254 -7.24 27.30 -5.45
CA ARG A 254 -7.88 26.11 -6.04
C ARG A 254 -7.73 26.15 -7.56
N ALA A 255 -7.56 24.99 -8.19
CA ALA A 255 -7.37 24.86 -9.63
C ALA A 255 -8.46 25.55 -10.46
N ILE A 256 -9.72 25.53 -9.99
CA ILE A 256 -10.84 26.21 -10.65
C ILE A 256 -10.80 27.74 -10.56
N ASP A 257 -10.06 28.29 -9.59
CA ASP A 257 -9.96 29.73 -9.34
C ASP A 257 -8.71 30.35 -9.98
N LEU A 258 -7.93 29.59 -10.76
CA LEU A 258 -6.72 30.09 -11.44
C LEU A 258 -7.07 31.05 -12.58
N GLU A 259 -6.30 32.13 -12.67
CA GLU A 259 -6.37 33.11 -13.76
C GLU A 259 -5.25 32.86 -14.78
N ILE A 260 -5.45 33.26 -16.05
CA ILE A 260 -4.50 33.00 -17.14
C ILE A 260 -3.09 33.60 -16.86
N ASP A 261 -3.04 34.68 -16.08
CA ASP A 261 -1.79 35.39 -15.76
C ASP A 261 -1.12 34.89 -14.46
N ASP A 262 -1.64 33.83 -13.84
CA ASP A 262 -1.09 33.29 -12.58
C ASP A 262 0.21 32.51 -12.79
N GLY A 263 1.29 32.99 -12.17
CA GLY A 263 2.58 32.32 -12.15
C GLY A 263 2.55 31.08 -11.24
N VAL A 264 2.36 29.91 -11.82
CA VAL A 264 2.31 28.62 -11.10
C VAL A 264 3.66 27.90 -11.15
N PHE A 265 4.08 27.36 -10.01
CA PHE A 265 5.29 26.53 -9.92
C PHE A 265 4.91 25.06 -9.96
N VAL A 266 5.28 24.37 -11.04
CA VAL A 266 5.16 22.92 -11.13
C VAL A 266 6.58 22.34 -11.05
N GLN A 267 6.85 21.54 -10.02
CA GLN A 267 8.09 20.80 -9.89
C GLN A 267 8.01 19.56 -10.80
N ASP A 268 9.01 19.37 -11.67
CA ASP A 268 9.16 18.18 -12.52
C ASP A 268 9.14 16.86 -11.72
#